data_AF-A0A7S2FWS1-F1
#
_entry.id   AF-A0A7S2FWS1-F1
#
_cell.length_a   1.000
_cell.length_b   1.000
_cell.length_c   1.000
_cell.angle_alpha   90.00
_cell.angle_beta   90.00
_cell.angle_gamma   90.00
#
_symmetry.space_group_name_H-M   'P 1'
#
loop_
_entity.id
_entity.type
_entity.pdbx_description
1 polymer ?
#
loop_
_entity_poly.entity_id
_entity_poly.type
_entity_poly.pdbx_seq_one_letter_code
_entity_poly.pdbx_strand_id
1 'polypeptide(L)'
;ANLRGAIQSYLALVSKPDVSGTEVVIITGPPASGKGTQCEVLKNLLGMVHLCTGDMLRAHVKDGTELGKQAMSFMNEGELVPDDIIISIVLDRLSQFDCKAHG
;
A
#
# COMPACT_ATOMS: atom_id res chain seq x y z
N ALA A 1 31.72 -20.95 -21.23
CA ALA A 1 30.69 -19.93 -20.94
C ALA A 1 31.30 -18.56 -21.17
N ASN A 2 30.71 -17.73 -22.02
CA ASN A 2 31.21 -16.36 -22.27
C ASN A 2 30.59 -15.38 -21.26
N LEU A 3 31.26 -14.23 -21.03
CA LEU A 3 30.82 -13.20 -20.09
C LEU A 3 29.37 -12.75 -20.34
N ARG A 4 28.95 -12.71 -21.61
CA ARG A 4 27.55 -12.45 -22.00
C ARG A 4 26.59 -13.50 -21.43
N GLY A 5 26.90 -14.78 -21.54
CA GLY A 5 26.07 -15.85 -20.99
C GLY A 5 25.96 -15.79 -19.47
N ALA A 6 27.04 -15.45 -18.77
CA ALA A 6 27.03 -15.28 -17.32
C ALA A 6 26.16 -14.07 -16.88
N ILE A 7 26.26 -12.95 -17.59
CA ILE A 7 25.42 -11.77 -17.35
C ILE A 7 23.95 -12.08 -17.65
N GLN A 8 23.65 -12.80 -18.74
CA GLN A 8 22.28 -13.19 -19.08
C GLN A 8 21.68 -14.12 -18.02
N SER A 9 22.46 -15.07 -17.49
CA SER A 9 22.02 -15.96 -16.41
C SER A 9 21.86 -15.24 -15.08
N TYR A 10 22.74 -14.29 -14.75
CA TYR A 10 22.58 -13.44 -13.56
C TYR A 10 21.33 -12.56 -13.69
N LEU A 11 21.12 -11.93 -14.84
CA LEU A 11 19.89 -11.16 -15.11
C LEU A 11 18.64 -12.03 -15.10
N ALA A 12 18.72 -13.31 -15.46
CA ALA A 12 17.60 -14.27 -15.38
C ALA A 12 17.32 -14.75 -13.93
N LEU A 13 18.33 -14.74 -13.07
CA LEU A 13 18.21 -15.03 -11.63
C LEU A 13 17.71 -13.81 -10.85
N VAL A 14 17.99 -12.60 -11.33
CA VAL A 14 17.55 -11.33 -10.75
C VAL A 14 16.27 -10.81 -11.43
N SER A 15 15.88 -11.36 -12.59
CA SER A 15 14.61 -11.05 -13.23
C SER A 15 13.51 -11.49 -12.29
N LYS A 16 12.65 -10.51 -11.96
CA LYS A 16 11.49 -10.67 -11.09
C LYS A 16 10.75 -11.96 -11.46
N PRO A 17 10.33 -12.78 -10.48
CA PRO A 17 9.49 -13.91 -10.78
C PRO A 17 8.31 -13.43 -11.65
N ASP A 18 8.02 -14.19 -12.70
CA ASP A 18 6.81 -14.00 -13.49
C ASP A 18 5.63 -14.41 -12.62
N VAL A 19 5.15 -13.47 -11.80
CA VAL A 19 3.93 -13.61 -11.02
C VAL A 19 2.85 -12.87 -11.80
N SER A 20 1.96 -13.60 -12.46
CA SER A 20 0.94 -13.03 -13.33
C SER A 20 -0.23 -12.35 -12.57
N GLY A 21 0.07 -11.54 -11.56
CA GLY A 21 -0.91 -10.82 -10.74
C GLY A 21 -0.27 -9.77 -9.85
N THR A 22 -1.09 -8.80 -9.39
CA THR A 22 -0.71 -7.76 -8.45
C THR A 22 -0.17 -8.36 -7.14
N GLU A 23 1.09 -8.08 -6.81
CA GLU A 23 1.70 -8.50 -5.55
C GLU A 23 1.23 -7.60 -4.39
N VAL A 24 0.55 -8.19 -3.40
CA VAL A 24 0.06 -7.47 -2.23
C VAL A 24 0.85 -7.90 -0.99
N VAL A 25 1.48 -6.93 -0.32
CA VAL A 25 2.21 -7.12 0.93
C VAL A 25 1.45 -6.44 2.07
N ILE A 26 1.06 -7.20 3.09
CA ILE A 26 0.41 -6.67 4.30
C ILE A 26 1.45 -6.61 5.43
N ILE A 27 1.70 -5.41 5.96
CA ILE A 27 2.58 -5.20 7.11
C ILE A 27 1.76 -4.80 8.33
N THR A 28 1.85 -5.61 9.38
CA THR A 28 1.18 -5.41 10.67
C THR A 28 2.17 -5.45 11.83
N GLY A 29 1.79 -4.88 12.98
CA GLY A 29 2.65 -4.75 14.16
C GLY A 29 2.25 -3.59 15.09
N PRO A 30 2.82 -3.51 16.30
CA PRO A 30 2.41 -2.55 17.32
C PRO A 30 2.68 -1.08 16.91
N PRO A 31 2.01 -0.09 17.55
CA PRO A 31 2.33 1.32 17.34
C PRO A 31 3.84 1.59 17.52
N ALA A 32 4.38 2.51 16.72
CA ALA A 32 5.81 2.87 16.71
C ALA A 32 6.82 1.74 16.39
N SER A 33 6.37 0.56 15.90
CA SER A 33 7.27 -0.55 15.52
C SER A 33 8.05 -0.34 14.21
N GLY A 34 7.98 0.84 13.58
CA GLY A 34 8.71 1.15 12.35
C GLY A 34 8.09 0.65 11.04
N LYS A 35 6.83 0.18 11.02
CA LYS A 35 6.15 -0.32 9.80
C LYS A 35 6.20 0.68 8.64
N GLY A 36 5.85 1.94 8.90
CA GLY A 36 5.85 2.99 7.87
C GLY A 36 7.24 3.19 7.26
N THR A 37 8.29 3.13 8.08
CA THR A 37 9.68 3.17 7.61
C THR A 37 9.99 2.00 6.68
N GLN A 38 9.56 0.78 7.03
CA GLN A 38 9.75 -0.40 6.18
C GLN A 38 8.93 -0.34 4.89
N CYS A 39 7.70 0.17 4.95
CA CYS A 39 6.86 0.38 3.76
C CYS A 39 7.51 1.35 2.76
N GLU A 40 8.08 2.46 3.23
CA GLU A 40 8.79 3.41 2.33
C GLU A 40 10.05 2.77 1.73
N VAL A 41 10.77 1.94 2.48
CA VAL A 41 11.90 1.16 1.93
C VAL A 41 11.42 0.20 0.82
N LEU A 42 10.36 -0.57 1.06
CA LEU A 42 9.81 -1.51 0.08
C LEU A 42 9.28 -0.80 -1.17
N LYS A 43 8.57 0.31 -1.01
CA LYS A 43 8.12 1.18 -2.10
C LYS A 43 9.29 1.59 -2.99
N ASN A 44 10.38 2.07 -2.40
CA ASN A 44 11.55 2.53 -3.16
C ASN A 44 12.32 1.38 -3.82
N LEU A 45 12.40 0.21 -3.18
CA LEU A 45 13.13 -0.95 -3.71
C LEU A 45 12.35 -1.72 -4.78
N LEU A 46 11.04 -1.86 -4.62
CA LEU A 46 10.21 -2.73 -5.45
C LEU A 46 9.33 -1.97 -6.45
N GLY A 47 9.18 -0.65 -6.27
CA GLY A 47 8.28 0.19 -7.07
C GLY A 47 6.81 0.04 -6.69
N MET A 48 6.52 -0.47 -5.49
CA MET A 48 5.16 -0.74 -5.02
C MET A 48 4.42 0.53 -4.61
N VAL A 49 3.09 0.52 -4.73
CA VAL A 49 2.25 1.57 -4.17
C VAL A 49 2.04 1.34 -2.66
N HIS A 50 2.42 2.32 -1.84
CA HIS A 50 2.23 2.26 -0.40
C HIS A 50 0.82 2.74 -0.01
N LEU A 51 0.04 1.84 0.59
CA LEU A 51 -1.30 2.12 1.12
C LEU A 51 -1.27 2.11 2.66
N CYS A 52 -1.43 3.29 3.28
CA CYS A 52 -1.52 3.43 4.73
C CYS A 52 -2.96 3.78 5.12
N THR A 53 -3.69 2.83 5.72
CA THR A 53 -5.12 3.02 6.09
C THR A 53 -5.34 4.23 6.98
N GLY A 54 -4.44 4.47 7.94
CA GLY A 54 -4.50 5.65 8.80
C GLY A 54 -4.35 6.98 8.05
N ASP A 55 -3.44 7.05 7.05
CA ASP A 55 -3.25 8.27 6.25
C ASP A 55 -4.43 8.52 5.32
N MET A 56 -4.93 7.47 4.67
CA MET A 56 -6.10 7.55 3.80
C MET A 56 -7.32 8.03 4.60
N LEU A 57 -7.58 7.43 5.77
CA LEU A 57 -8.66 7.83 6.65
C LEU A 57 -8.57 9.31 7.06
N ARG A 58 -7.38 9.76 7.49
CA ARG A 58 -7.14 11.17 7.85
C ARG A 58 -7.33 12.12 6.67
N ALA A 59 -6.95 11.71 5.46
CA ALA A 59 -7.16 12.49 4.24
C ALA A 59 -8.66 12.65 3.94
N HIS A 60 -9.44 11.57 3.97
CA HIS A 60 -10.89 11.63 3.78
C HIS A 60 -11.60 12.56 4.76
N VAL A 61 -11.19 12.55 6.03
CA VAL A 61 -11.69 13.45 7.08
C VAL A 61 -11.31 14.90 6.78
N LYS A 62 -10.04 15.15 6.47
CA LYS A 62 -9.51 16.49 6.14
C LYS A 62 -10.23 17.10 4.93
N ASP A 63 -10.50 16.28 3.92
CA ASP A 63 -11.13 16.70 2.67
C ASP A 63 -12.65 16.80 2.77
N GLY A 64 -13.24 16.45 3.92
CA GLY A 64 -14.68 16.57 4.17
C GLY A 64 -15.53 15.66 3.28
N THR A 65 -14.98 14.53 2.82
CA THR A 65 -15.70 13.54 2.01
C THR A 65 -16.82 12.89 2.82
N GLU A 66 -17.82 12.29 2.17
CA GLU A 66 -18.91 11.59 2.88
C GLU A 66 -18.39 10.46 3.78
N LEU A 67 -17.45 9.64 3.29
CA LEU A 67 -16.75 8.62 4.09
C LEU A 67 -15.97 9.24 5.26
N GLY A 68 -15.32 10.38 5.03
CA GLY A 68 -14.60 11.12 6.07
C GLY A 68 -15.50 11.64 7.17
N LYS A 69 -16.68 12.18 6.83
CA LYS A 69 -17.68 12.64 7.81
C LYS A 69 -18.19 11.49 8.67
N GLN A 70 -18.45 10.33 8.07
CA GLN A 70 -18.88 9.12 8.79
C GLN A 70 -17.78 8.61 9.72
N ALA A 71 -16.53 8.60 9.28
CA ALA A 71 -15.39 8.19 10.10
C ALA A 71 -15.09 9.16 11.25
N MET A 72 -15.36 10.46 11.06
CA MET A 72 -14.97 11.52 12.01
C MET A 72 -15.58 11.34 13.39
N SER A 73 -16.83 10.87 13.51
CA SER A 73 -17.46 10.64 14.82
C SER A 73 -16.70 9.60 15.64
N PHE A 74 -16.44 8.43 15.06
CA PHE A 74 -15.71 7.34 15.71
C PHE A 74 -14.29 7.77 16.10
N MET A 75 -13.61 8.50 15.20
CA MET A 75 -12.25 9.01 15.48
C MET A 75 -12.21 9.99 16.65
N ASN A 76 -13.21 10.88 16.77
CA ASN A 76 -13.30 11.85 17.86
C ASN A 76 -13.62 11.16 19.20
N GLU A 77 -14.36 10.06 19.16
CA GLU A 77 -14.74 9.25 20.34
C GLU A 77 -13.62 8.28 20.76
N GLY A 78 -12.56 8.15 19.96
CA GLY A 78 -11.49 7.18 20.19
C GLY A 78 -11.90 5.74 19.90
N GLU A 79 -13.00 5.55 19.18
CA GLU A 79 -13.53 4.26 18.78
C GLU A 79 -12.87 3.75 17.49
N LEU A 80 -13.00 2.44 17.26
CA LEU A 80 -12.60 1.83 16.00
C LEU A 80 -13.60 2.22 14.91
N VAL A 81 -13.09 2.74 13.80
CA VAL A 81 -13.91 2.99 12.61
C VAL A 81 -14.41 1.65 12.05
N PRO A 82 -15.71 1.51 11.77
CA PRO A 82 -16.29 0.30 11.17
C PRO A 82 -15.59 -0.20 9.90
N ASP A 83 -15.51 -1.53 9.75
CA ASP A 83 -14.80 -2.19 8.65
C ASP A 83 -15.34 -1.79 7.27
N ASP A 84 -16.65 -1.60 7.11
CA ASP A 84 -17.30 -1.20 5.86
C ASP A 84 -16.84 0.19 5.39
N ILE A 85 -16.63 1.12 6.31
CA ILE A 85 -16.07 2.44 6.02
C ILE A 85 -14.61 2.31 5.59
N ILE A 86 -13.82 1.52 6.33
CA ILE A 86 -12.40 1.29 6.00
C ILE A 86 -12.24 0.63 4.63
N ILE A 87 -13.04 -0.40 4.33
CA ILE A 87 -13.05 -1.09 3.04
C ILE A 87 -13.40 -0.11 1.93
N SER A 88 -14.42 0.74 2.13
CA SER A 88 -14.81 1.74 1.14
C SER A 88 -13.69 2.75 0.82
N ILE A 89 -12.96 3.20 1.85
CA ILE A 89 -11.78 4.08 1.70
C ILE A 89 -10.65 3.37 0.94
N VAL A 90 -10.38 2.11 1.26
CA VAL A 90 -9.35 1.31 0.58
C VAL A 90 -9.72 1.10 -0.90
N LEU A 91 -10.98 0.79 -1.20
CA LEU A 91 -11.48 0.61 -2.57
C LEU A 91 -11.39 1.91 -3.38
N ASP A 92 -11.74 3.06 -2.78
CA ASP A 92 -11.57 4.37 -3.43
C ASP A 92 -10.11 4.60 -3.80
N ARG A 93 -9.17 4.32 -2.89
CA ARG A 93 -7.75 4.48 -3.15
C ARG A 93 -7.21 3.52 -4.22
N LEU A 94 -7.63 2.26 -4.20
CA LEU A 94 -7.25 1.26 -5.20
C LEU A 94 -7.78 1.61 -6.61
N SER A 95 -8.83 2.43 -6.69
CA SER A 95 -9.40 2.87 -7.97
C SER A 95 -8.55 3.92 -8.70
N GLN A 96 -7.58 4.54 -8.01
CA GLN A 96 -6.73 5.60 -8.56
C GLN A 96 -5.72 5.06 -9.58
N PHE A 97 -5.27 5.95 -10.47
CA PHE A 97 -4.46 5.58 -11.63
C PHE A 97 -3.13 4.90 -11.26
N ASP A 98 -2.45 5.37 -10.22
CA ASP A 98 -1.17 4.82 -9.80
C ASP A 98 -1.31 3.36 -9.31
N CYS A 99 -2.37 3.04 -8.57
CA CYS A 99 -2.71 1.67 -8.17
C CYS A 99 -3.04 0.77 -9.36
N LYS A 100 -3.66 1.30 -10.42
CA LYS A 100 -4.00 0.54 -11.63
C LYS A 100 -2.81 0.36 -12.59
N ALA A 101 -1.84 1.28 -12.55
CA ALA A 101 -0.71 1.30 -13.48
C ALA A 101 0.59 0.71 -12.88
N HIS A 102 0.72 0.71 -11.55
CA HIS A 102 1.94 0.28 -10.84
C HIS A 102 1.66 -0.76 -9.74
N GLY A 103 0.44 -1.29 -9.68
CA GLY A 103 0.01 -2.35 -8.76
C GLY A 103 -0.50 -3.56 -9.53
#